data_AF-A0A949TBP7-F1
#
_entry.id   AF-A0A949TBP7-F1
#
_cell.length_a   1.000
_cell.length_b   1.000
_cell.length_c   1.000
_cell.angle_alpha   90.00
_cell.angle_beta   90.00
_cell.angle_gamma   90.00
#
_symmetry.space_group_name_H-M   'P 1'
#
loop_
_entity.id
_entity.type
_entity.pdbx_description
1 polymer ?
#
loop_
_entity_poly.entity_id
_entity_poly.type
_entity_poly.pdbx_seq_one_letter_code
_entity_poly.pdbx_strand_id
1 'polypeptide(L)'
;MKKELHNKIIRFQISCIILFFISAPILLWMLKTPSSNKKVKDFEYNWQNAVDVVPQPLLAQVKSSLPETKLDKKSIKVLKISLDSGGELFVFDYRSPKLCGVGGCLYEVYHSEGERFLQIIADPKLPASQKFIHVKNYTFMPFPCLIFTQKTNMNSMLSLNKYCFDLGRYTHFHETWTPIGKTKK
;
A
#
# COMPACT_ATOMS: atom_id res chain seq x y z
N MET A 1 -11.17 -60.16 40.23
CA MET A 1 -10.09 -59.37 39.57
C MET A 1 -10.36 -59.01 38.10
N LYS A 2 -10.70 -59.97 37.20
CA LYS A 2 -10.88 -59.71 35.76
C LYS A 2 -12.02 -58.73 35.41
N LYS A 3 -13.13 -58.76 36.16
CA LYS A 3 -14.33 -57.91 35.94
C LYS A 3 -14.10 -56.44 36.32
N GLU A 4 -13.27 -56.21 37.34
CA GLU A 4 -12.96 -54.86 37.85
C GLU A 4 -11.98 -54.12 36.93
N LEU A 5 -10.99 -54.85 36.38
CA LEU A 5 -10.07 -54.33 35.37
C LEU A 5 -10.81 -53.97 34.08
N HIS A 6 -11.77 -54.80 33.65
CA HIS A 6 -12.59 -54.53 32.47
C HIS A 6 -13.45 -53.27 32.63
N ASN A 7 -14.04 -53.06 33.81
CA ASN A 7 -14.81 -51.84 34.11
C ASN A 7 -13.94 -50.57 34.13
N LYS A 8 -12.69 -50.66 34.60
CA LYS A 8 -11.75 -49.53 34.57
C LYS A 8 -11.34 -49.19 33.13
N ILE A 9 -11.10 -50.19 32.28
CA ILE A 9 -10.79 -49.99 30.86
C ILE A 9 -11.98 -49.35 30.14
N ILE A 10 -13.21 -49.81 30.38
CA ILE A 10 -14.42 -49.22 29.76
C ILE A 10 -14.59 -47.75 30.18
N ARG A 11 -14.41 -47.41 31.46
CA ARG A 11 -14.50 -46.02 31.95
C ARG A 11 -13.42 -45.11 31.37
N PHE A 12 -12.21 -45.65 31.18
CA PHE A 12 -11.11 -44.92 30.55
C PHE A 12 -11.38 -44.65 29.06
N GLN A 13 -11.90 -45.66 28.33
CA GLN A 13 -12.29 -45.53 26.93
C GLN A 13 -13.41 -44.49 26.76
N ILE A 14 -14.44 -44.51 27.62
CA ILE A 14 -15.53 -43.53 27.59
C ILE A 14 -15.01 -42.11 27.88
N SER A 15 -14.10 -41.94 28.83
CA SER A 15 -13.50 -40.62 29.11
C SER A 15 -12.69 -40.09 27.93
N CYS A 16 -11.92 -40.94 27.25
CA CYS A 16 -11.16 -40.55 26.06
C CYS A 16 -12.07 -40.14 24.90
N ILE A 17 -13.17 -40.88 24.69
CA ILE A 17 -14.15 -40.58 23.65
C ILE A 17 -14.82 -39.22 23.92
N ILE A 18 -15.22 -38.93 25.16
CA ILE A 18 -15.83 -37.65 25.55
C ILE A 18 -14.85 -36.48 25.32
N LEU A 19 -13.59 -36.63 25.72
CA LEU A 19 -12.56 -35.59 25.52
C LEU A 19 -12.29 -35.31 24.03
N PHE A 20 -12.35 -36.33 23.18
CA PHE A 20 -12.19 -36.18 21.73
C PHE A 20 -13.37 -35.40 21.11
N PHE A 21 -14.61 -35.70 21.50
CA PHE A 21 -15.79 -35.00 21.00
C PHE A 21 -15.91 -33.55 21.48
N ILE A 22 -15.30 -33.19 22.60
CA ILE A 22 -15.28 -31.79 23.08
C ILE A 22 -14.17 -30.98 22.39
N SER A 23 -13.00 -31.57 22.16
CA SER A 23 -11.85 -30.85 21.59
C SER A 23 -11.93 -30.70 20.05
N ALA A 24 -12.49 -31.67 19.35
CA ALA A 24 -12.65 -31.63 17.89
C ALA A 24 -13.47 -30.42 17.36
N PRO A 25 -14.64 -30.06 17.92
CA PRO A 25 -15.39 -28.90 17.45
C PRO A 25 -14.67 -27.57 17.74
N ILE A 26 -13.91 -27.47 18.84
CA ILE A 26 -13.14 -26.28 19.20
C ILE A 26 -11.99 -26.05 18.20
N LEU A 27 -11.27 -27.11 17.83
CA LEU A 27 -10.24 -27.07 16.80
C LEU A 27 -10.80 -26.75 15.41
N LEU A 28 -11.96 -27.29 15.05
CA LEU A 28 -12.65 -26.95 13.79
C LEU A 28 -13.11 -25.48 13.76
N TRP A 29 -13.48 -24.90 14.90
CA TRP A 29 -13.87 -23.49 14.99
C TRP A 29 -12.68 -22.54 14.82
N MET A 30 -11.52 -22.89 15.38
CA MET A 30 -10.26 -22.13 15.20
C MET A 30 -9.78 -22.13 13.73
N LEU A 31 -9.98 -23.24 13.00
CA LEU A 31 -9.67 -23.34 11.56
C LEU A 31 -10.67 -22.59 10.67
N LYS A 32 -11.85 -22.22 11.19
CA LYS A 32 -12.86 -21.40 10.51
C LYS A 32 -12.76 -19.91 10.84
N THR A 33 -11.63 -19.45 11.40
CA THR A 33 -11.36 -18.02 11.36
C THR A 33 -11.21 -17.61 9.89
N PRO A 34 -12.03 -16.68 9.37
CA PRO A 34 -11.83 -16.17 8.04
C PRO A 34 -10.46 -15.50 8.06
N SER A 35 -9.47 -16.11 7.39
CA SER A 35 -8.28 -15.38 6.99
C SER A 35 -8.79 -14.20 6.20
N SER A 36 -8.80 -13.03 6.84
CA SER A 36 -9.15 -11.77 6.22
C SER A 36 -8.02 -11.42 5.26
N ASN A 37 -7.96 -12.14 4.16
CA ASN A 37 -7.39 -11.67 2.92
C ASN A 37 -8.32 -10.56 2.45
N LYS A 38 -8.26 -9.40 3.12
CA LYS A 38 -8.72 -8.14 2.54
C LYS A 38 -8.04 -8.08 1.19
N LYS A 39 -8.81 -8.31 0.13
CA LYS A 39 -8.37 -8.12 -1.24
C LYS A 39 -7.78 -6.73 -1.30
N VAL A 40 -6.47 -6.64 -1.51
CA VAL A 40 -5.79 -5.38 -1.81
C VAL A 40 -6.54 -4.85 -3.03
N LYS A 41 -7.31 -3.78 -2.86
CA LYS A 41 -7.91 -3.09 -4.00
C LYS A 41 -6.75 -2.52 -4.78
N ASP A 42 -6.39 -3.18 -5.87
CA ASP A 42 -5.42 -2.65 -6.82
C ASP A 42 -5.96 -1.33 -7.35
N PHE A 43 -5.43 -0.22 -6.83
CA PHE A 43 -5.79 1.11 -7.30
C PHE A 43 -5.39 1.21 -8.78
N GLU A 44 -6.36 1.44 -9.64
CA GLU A 44 -6.15 1.83 -11.03
C GLU A 44 -5.81 3.32 -11.04
N TYR A 45 -4.70 3.72 -11.68
CA TYR A 45 -4.23 5.10 -11.64
C TYR A 45 -5.15 6.03 -12.43
N ASN A 46 -6.18 6.54 -11.77
CA ASN A 46 -6.98 7.63 -12.30
C ASN A 46 -6.26 8.96 -12.02
N TRP A 47 -5.20 9.25 -12.79
CA TRP A 47 -4.54 10.55 -12.80
C TRP A 47 -5.49 11.61 -13.32
N GLN A 48 -5.89 12.53 -12.45
CA GLN A 48 -6.88 13.57 -12.74
C GLN A 48 -6.20 14.94 -12.81
N ASN A 49 -6.83 15.94 -13.44
CA ASN A 49 -6.29 17.30 -13.32
C ASN A 49 -6.41 17.77 -11.88
N ALA A 50 -5.34 18.35 -11.34
CA ALA A 50 -5.34 18.82 -9.97
C ALA A 50 -6.43 19.89 -9.72
N VAL A 51 -6.71 20.73 -10.73
CA VAL A 51 -7.76 21.76 -10.65
C VAL A 51 -9.17 21.21 -10.44
N ASP A 52 -9.42 19.94 -10.80
CA ASP A 52 -10.76 19.35 -10.76
C ASP A 52 -11.05 18.63 -9.43
N VAL A 53 -10.01 18.18 -8.72
CA VAL A 53 -10.18 17.25 -7.57
C VAL A 53 -9.44 17.64 -6.29
N VAL A 54 -8.51 18.59 -6.36
CA VAL A 54 -7.75 19.06 -5.19
C VAL A 54 -8.48 20.26 -4.57
N PRO A 55 -8.65 20.30 -3.23
CA PRO A 55 -9.16 21.48 -2.55
C PRO A 55 -8.38 22.75 -2.92
N GLN A 56 -9.08 23.85 -3.19
CA GLN A 56 -8.46 25.11 -3.63
C GLN A 56 -7.36 25.63 -2.68
N PRO A 57 -7.50 25.57 -1.33
CA PRO A 57 -6.44 26.01 -0.42
C PRO A 57 -5.15 25.22 -0.61
N LEU A 58 -5.24 23.89 -0.67
CA LEU A 58 -4.10 23.00 -0.91
C LEU A 58 -3.49 23.27 -2.28
N LEU A 59 -4.31 23.41 -3.33
CA LEU A 59 -3.81 23.69 -4.67
C LEU A 59 -3.08 25.04 -4.76
N ALA A 60 -3.55 26.06 -4.04
CA ALA A 60 -2.89 27.35 -3.95
C ALA A 60 -1.53 27.24 -3.25
N GLN A 61 -1.47 26.51 -2.14
CA GLN A 61 -0.24 26.24 -1.40
C GLN A 61 0.79 25.48 -2.24
N VAL A 62 0.37 24.42 -2.94
CA VAL A 62 1.25 23.66 -3.84
C VAL A 62 1.83 24.59 -4.91
N LYS A 63 0.98 25.42 -5.53
CA LYS A 63 1.42 26.38 -6.56
C LYS A 63 2.39 27.43 -6.04
N SER A 64 2.21 27.93 -4.81
CA SER A 64 3.11 28.93 -4.22
C SER A 64 4.44 28.33 -3.77
N SER A 65 4.47 27.04 -3.47
CA SER A 65 5.71 26.34 -3.08
C SER A 65 6.67 26.06 -4.24
N LEU A 66 6.23 26.26 -5.49
CA LEU A 66 7.00 26.00 -6.70
C LEU A 66 7.68 27.28 -7.21
N PRO A 67 8.90 27.20 -7.79
CA PRO A 67 9.61 28.37 -8.30
C PRO A 67 8.76 29.17 -9.31
N GLU A 68 8.71 30.49 -9.12
CA GLU A 68 7.67 31.42 -9.60
C GLU A 68 7.25 31.42 -11.09
N THR A 69 7.89 30.70 -12.01
CA THR A 69 7.55 30.86 -13.44
C THR A 69 7.54 29.59 -14.28
N LYS A 70 6.37 29.38 -14.90
CA LYS A 70 6.06 28.52 -16.07
C LYS A 70 5.64 27.07 -15.80
N LEU A 71 4.98 26.79 -14.69
CA LEU A 71 4.09 25.62 -14.64
C LEU A 71 2.77 25.98 -15.32
N ASP A 72 2.45 25.27 -16.39
CA ASP A 72 1.09 25.31 -16.91
C ASP A 72 0.16 24.73 -15.82
N LYS A 73 -0.66 25.59 -15.23
CA LYS A 73 -1.55 25.18 -14.13
C LYS A 73 -2.52 24.06 -14.55
N LYS A 74 -2.77 23.92 -15.85
CA LYS A 74 -3.61 22.86 -16.43
C LYS A 74 -2.86 21.54 -16.64
N SER A 75 -1.52 21.54 -16.58
CA SER A 75 -0.72 20.33 -16.76
C SER A 75 -0.56 19.52 -15.48
N ILE A 76 -0.76 20.13 -14.31
CA ILE A 76 -0.61 19.45 -13.02
C ILE A 76 -1.66 18.35 -12.90
N LYS A 77 -1.18 17.12 -12.80
CA LYS A 77 -2.01 15.95 -12.51
C LYS A 77 -1.82 15.53 -11.07
N VAL A 78 -2.82 14.79 -10.60
CA VAL A 78 -2.81 14.25 -9.26
C VAL A 78 -3.37 12.84 -9.25
N LEU A 79 -2.74 11.98 -8.46
CA LEU A 79 -3.33 10.73 -8.03
C LEU A 79 -3.99 10.99 -6.68
N LYS A 80 -5.32 10.93 -6.65
CA LYS A 80 -6.12 11.05 -5.42
C LYS A 80 -6.28 9.66 -4.78
N ILE A 81 -5.93 9.54 -3.51
CA ILE A 81 -6.04 8.31 -2.72
C ILE A 81 -6.94 8.60 -1.52
N SER A 82 -8.11 7.98 -1.47
CA SER A 82 -9.03 8.09 -0.34
C SER A 82 -8.52 7.28 0.85
N LEU A 83 -8.59 7.86 2.04
CA LEU A 83 -8.15 7.22 3.28
C LEU A 83 -9.31 6.58 4.02
N ASP A 84 -9.04 5.43 4.65
CA ASP A 84 -10.04 4.70 5.45
C ASP A 84 -10.43 5.49 6.73
N SER A 85 -9.54 6.34 7.23
CA SER A 85 -9.74 7.20 8.41
C SER A 85 -10.49 8.51 8.12
N GLY A 86 -10.88 8.76 6.86
CA GLY A 86 -11.32 10.07 6.39
C GLY A 86 -10.15 10.95 5.94
N GLY A 87 -10.45 11.86 5.01
CA GLY A 87 -9.44 12.67 4.31
C GLY A 87 -8.86 11.96 3.09
N GLU A 88 -7.96 12.66 2.40
CA GLU A 88 -7.34 12.18 1.16
C GLU A 88 -5.84 12.47 1.12
N LEU A 89 -5.11 11.60 0.41
CA LEU A 89 -3.76 11.88 -0.05
C LEU A 89 -3.76 12.25 -1.53
N PHE A 90 -2.91 13.20 -1.87
CA PHE A 90 -2.74 13.71 -3.22
C PHE A 90 -1.27 13.55 -3.61
N VAL A 91 -0.99 12.68 -4.58
CA VAL A 91 0.33 12.58 -5.19
C VAL A 91 0.36 13.48 -6.42
N PHE A 92 1.13 14.57 -6.37
CA PHE A 92 1.24 15.54 -7.45
C PHE A 92 2.28 15.10 -8.49
N ASP A 93 1.85 15.14 -9.76
CA ASP A 93 2.68 15.06 -10.95
C ASP A 93 2.59 16.42 -11.67
N TYR A 94 3.68 17.17 -11.63
CA TYR A 94 3.71 18.51 -12.19
C TYR A 94 3.78 18.55 -13.72
N ARG A 95 4.14 17.42 -14.37
CA ARG A 95 4.34 17.31 -15.83
C ARG A 95 5.16 18.44 -16.45
N SER A 96 6.10 18.97 -15.69
CA SER A 96 6.95 20.08 -16.12
C SER A 96 8.37 19.59 -16.33
N PRO A 97 8.94 19.71 -17.55
CA PRO A 97 10.34 19.38 -17.80
C PRO A 97 11.30 20.14 -16.87
N LYS A 98 10.91 21.30 -16.34
CA LYS A 98 11.73 22.07 -15.38
C LYS A 98 11.82 21.43 -14.00
N LEU A 99 10.85 20.58 -13.65
CA LEU A 99 10.83 19.80 -12.42
C LEU A 99 11.25 18.35 -12.67
N CYS A 100 11.79 18.07 -13.85
CA CYS A 100 12.40 16.80 -14.20
C CYS A 100 13.88 17.00 -14.50
N GLY A 101 14.72 16.14 -13.96
CA GLY A 101 16.15 16.07 -14.26
C GLY A 101 16.53 14.71 -14.84
N VAL A 102 17.84 14.44 -14.86
CA VAL A 102 18.38 13.16 -15.33
C VAL A 102 17.86 11.97 -14.50
N GLY A 103 17.57 12.18 -13.22
CA GLY A 103 17.08 11.13 -12.31
C GLY A 103 15.56 10.92 -12.29
N GLY A 104 14.79 11.68 -13.07
CA GLY A 104 13.33 11.60 -13.08
C GLY A 104 12.65 12.94 -12.76
N CYS A 105 11.37 12.89 -12.42
CA CYS A 105 10.54 14.05 -12.13
C CYS A 105 10.25 14.18 -10.63
N LEU A 106 10.01 15.40 -10.17
CA LEU A 106 9.56 15.70 -8.83
C LEU A 106 8.12 15.21 -8.62
N TYR A 107 7.93 14.41 -7.58
CA TYR A 107 6.62 14.03 -7.04
C TYR A 107 6.53 14.44 -5.58
N GLU A 108 5.39 15.00 -5.21
CA GLU A 108 5.09 15.38 -3.83
C GLU A 108 3.77 14.79 -3.37
N VAL A 109 3.71 14.37 -2.11
CA VAL A 109 2.51 13.80 -1.51
C VAL A 109 2.02 14.75 -0.42
N TYR A 110 0.78 15.17 -0.56
CA TYR A 110 0.11 16.04 0.41
C TYR A 110 -1.11 15.35 1.03
N HIS A 111 -1.37 15.64 2.30
CA HIS A 111 -2.66 15.41 2.93
C HIS A 111 -3.66 16.49 2.49
N SER A 112 -4.95 16.15 2.52
CA SER A 112 -6.05 17.08 2.26
C SER A 112 -6.01 18.35 3.13
N GLU A 113 -5.37 18.30 4.30
CA GLU A 113 -5.22 19.44 5.22
C GLU A 113 -4.06 20.39 4.87
N GLY A 114 -3.25 20.10 3.84
CA GLY A 114 -2.15 20.97 3.41
C GLY A 114 -0.76 20.49 3.82
N GLU A 115 -0.66 19.47 4.67
CA GLU A 115 0.63 18.93 5.10
C GLU A 115 1.31 18.14 3.98
N ARG A 116 2.59 18.46 3.70
CA ARG A 116 3.40 17.70 2.76
C ARG A 116 4.08 16.54 3.48
N PHE A 117 3.69 15.31 3.14
CA PHE A 117 4.23 14.10 3.76
C PHE A 117 5.41 13.49 3.02
N LEU A 118 5.56 13.73 1.71
CA LEU A 118 6.66 13.17 0.91
C LEU A 118 7.08 14.14 -0.19
N GLN A 119 8.39 14.16 -0.48
CA GLN A 119 8.97 14.76 -1.67
C GLN A 119 10.03 13.81 -2.20
N ILE A 120 9.92 13.38 -3.47
CA ILE A 120 10.88 12.46 -4.09
C ILE A 120 11.09 12.80 -5.57
N ILE A 121 12.22 12.34 -6.11
CA ILE A 121 12.46 12.28 -7.55
C ILE A 121 12.23 10.85 -8.01
N ALA A 122 11.40 10.65 -9.02
CA ALA A 122 11.10 9.33 -9.57
C ALA A 122 10.89 9.40 -11.08
N ASP A 123 11.29 8.35 -11.81
CA ASP A 123 11.06 8.23 -13.25
C ASP A 123 9.80 7.39 -13.52
N PRO A 124 8.73 7.96 -14.11
CA PRO A 124 7.53 7.20 -14.46
C PRO A 124 7.71 6.30 -15.69
N LYS A 125 8.84 6.39 -16.41
CA LYS A 125 9.09 5.61 -17.63
C LYS A 125 9.40 4.16 -17.30
N LEU A 126 8.37 3.35 -17.11
CA LEU A 126 8.48 1.91 -16.87
C LEU A 126 8.25 1.07 -18.14
N PRO A 127 8.73 -0.18 -18.19
CA PRO A 127 8.30 -1.14 -19.21
C PRO A 127 6.78 -1.28 -19.24
N ALA A 128 6.24 -1.69 -20.40
CA ALA A 128 4.81 -1.95 -20.54
C ALA A 128 4.30 -2.92 -19.46
N SER A 129 3.04 -2.75 -19.06
CA SER A 129 2.33 -3.50 -18.00
C SER A 129 2.81 -3.30 -16.56
N GLN A 130 3.81 -2.44 -16.31
CA GLN A 130 4.28 -2.15 -14.95
C GLN A 130 3.61 -0.90 -14.39
N LYS A 131 3.25 -0.98 -13.10
CA LYS A 131 2.59 0.11 -12.37
C LYS A 131 3.66 0.99 -11.70
N PHE A 132 3.47 2.30 -11.77
CA PHE A 132 4.44 3.28 -11.25
C PHE A 132 4.39 3.46 -9.72
N ILE A 133 3.21 3.56 -9.10
CA ILE A 133 3.05 3.81 -7.64
C ILE A 133 2.08 2.85 -6.96
N HIS A 134 2.48 1.71 -6.42
CA HIS A 134 1.50 0.83 -5.77
C HIS A 134 1.06 1.41 -4.43
N VAL A 135 -0.25 1.44 -4.19
CA VAL A 135 -0.84 1.86 -2.90
C VAL A 135 -1.19 0.61 -2.12
N LYS A 136 -0.64 0.47 -0.92
CA LYS A 136 -0.88 -0.70 -0.07
C LYS A 136 -1.36 -0.28 1.31
N ASN A 137 -2.62 -0.58 1.59
CA ASN A 137 -3.23 -0.33 2.89
C ASN A 137 -2.80 -1.41 3.90
N TYR A 138 -2.61 -0.99 5.14
CA TYR A 138 -2.32 -1.87 6.26
C TYR A 138 -3.24 -1.48 7.41
N THR A 139 -3.85 -2.47 8.07
CA THR A 139 -4.91 -2.26 9.08
C THR A 139 -4.50 -1.37 10.25
N PHE A 140 -3.21 -1.32 10.58
CA PHE A 140 -2.69 -0.62 11.76
C PHE A 140 -1.95 0.68 11.42
N MET A 141 -1.95 1.11 10.15
CA MET A 141 -1.32 2.36 9.75
C MET A 141 -2.39 3.40 9.38
N PRO A 142 -2.22 4.66 9.82
CA PRO A 142 -3.18 5.72 9.52
C PRO A 142 -3.22 6.07 8.02
N PHE A 143 -2.11 5.85 7.32
CA PHE A 143 -1.98 6.10 5.89
C PHE A 143 -1.44 4.86 5.17
N PRO A 144 -1.83 4.62 3.90
CA PRO A 144 -1.29 3.52 3.12
C PRO A 144 0.18 3.72 2.81
N CYS A 145 0.94 2.63 2.61
CA CYS A 145 2.29 2.76 2.06
C CYS A 145 2.22 3.01 0.55
N LEU A 146 3.13 3.85 0.07
CA LEU A 146 3.32 4.14 -1.35
C LEU A 146 4.58 3.43 -1.83
N ILE A 147 4.47 2.67 -2.91
CA ILE A 147 5.59 1.90 -3.45
C ILE A 147 5.89 2.41 -4.85
N PHE A 148 7.01 3.12 -5.02
CA PHE A 148 7.45 3.63 -6.31
C PHE A 148 8.30 2.60 -7.03
N THR A 149 7.77 2.10 -8.14
CA THR A 149 8.49 1.21 -9.05
C THR A 149 9.42 2.03 -9.93
N GLN A 150 10.70 1.68 -9.96
CA GLN A 150 11.76 2.37 -10.67
C GLN A 150 12.56 1.39 -11.53
N LYS A 151 13.10 1.86 -12.65
CA LYS A 151 14.11 1.10 -13.39
C LYS A 151 15.39 1.06 -12.58
N THR A 152 16.09 -0.07 -12.65
CA THR A 152 17.46 -0.17 -12.17
C THR A 152 18.44 -0.01 -13.34
N ASN A 153 19.73 0.08 -13.04
CA ASN A 153 20.79 -0.04 -14.04
C ASN A 153 20.86 -1.43 -14.70
N MET A 154 20.18 -2.44 -14.12
CA MET A 154 20.04 -3.77 -14.69
C MET A 154 18.76 -3.83 -15.52
N ASN A 155 18.89 -3.92 -16.84
CA ASN A 155 17.76 -3.88 -17.79
C ASN A 155 16.66 -4.92 -17.54
N SER A 156 16.91 -5.96 -16.74
CA SER A 156 15.95 -7.01 -16.40
C SER A 156 15.28 -6.84 -15.04
N MET A 157 15.62 -5.81 -14.26
CA MET A 157 15.18 -5.63 -12.87
C MET A 157 14.52 -4.27 -12.63
N LEU A 158 13.46 -4.29 -11.84
CA LEU A 158 12.77 -3.13 -11.31
C LEU A 158 13.00 -3.04 -9.80
N SER A 159 13.25 -1.84 -9.31
CA SER A 159 13.31 -1.52 -7.89
C SER A 159 11.93 -1.05 -7.42
N LEU A 160 11.45 -1.58 -6.29
CA LEU A 160 10.22 -1.17 -5.63
C LEU A 160 10.60 -0.49 -4.32
N ASN A 161 10.53 0.85 -4.32
CA ASN A 161 10.90 1.70 -3.20
C ASN A 161 9.66 1.95 -2.34
N LYS A 162 9.62 1.33 -1.16
CA LYS A 162 8.47 1.39 -0.26
C LYS A 162 8.61 2.55 0.72
N TYR A 163 7.63 3.44 0.71
CA TYR A 163 7.48 4.53 1.64
C TYR A 163 6.26 4.29 2.52
N CYS A 164 6.42 4.35 3.83
CA CYS A 164 5.30 4.25 4.78
C CYS A 164 5.30 5.48 5.68
N PHE A 165 4.11 5.87 6.16
CA PHE A 165 3.99 6.99 7.06
C PHE A 165 4.50 6.63 8.45
N ASP A 166 5.45 7.41 8.94
CA ASP A 166 6.07 7.26 10.24
C ASP A 166 6.47 8.65 10.78
N LEU A 167 6.18 8.92 12.06
CA LEU A 167 6.52 10.17 12.75
C LEU A 167 6.16 11.46 11.96
N GLY A 168 4.98 11.51 11.35
CA GLY A 168 4.46 12.71 10.68
C GLY A 168 4.87 12.88 9.21
N ARG A 169 5.56 11.91 8.61
CA ARG A 169 5.97 11.96 7.20
C ARG A 169 6.10 10.56 6.60
N TYR A 170 6.21 10.46 5.27
CA TYR A 170 6.60 9.22 4.63
C TYR A 170 8.12 9.01 4.72
N THR A 171 8.54 7.87 5.26
CA THR A 171 9.94 7.46 5.33
C THR A 171 10.19 6.29 4.39
N HIS A 172 11.38 6.23 3.79
CA HIS A 172 11.80 5.08 2.99
C HIS A 172 12.05 3.90 3.91
N PHE A 173 11.23 2.86 3.79
CA PHE A 173 11.27 1.70 4.67
C PHE A 173 12.13 0.58 4.09
N HIS A 174 11.96 0.28 2.81
CA HIS A 174 12.63 -0.85 2.18
C HIS A 174 12.60 -0.76 0.66
N GLU A 175 13.64 -1.32 0.03
CA GLU A 175 13.76 -1.47 -1.40
C GLU A 175 13.77 -2.97 -1.75
N THR A 176 12.92 -3.38 -2.70
CA THR A 176 12.92 -4.77 -3.22
C THR A 176 13.13 -4.78 -4.71
N TRP A 177 13.83 -5.79 -5.22
CA TRP A 177 14.16 -5.88 -6.65
C TRP A 177 13.39 -7.04 -7.26
N THR A 178 12.72 -6.80 -8.38
CA THR A 178 11.90 -7.81 -9.06
C THR A 178 12.23 -7.90 -10.55
N PRO A 179 12.24 -9.11 -11.14
CA PRO A 179 12.43 -9.27 -12.57
C PRO A 179 11.25 -8.70 -13.37
N ILE A 180 11.53 -8.08 -14.51
CA ILE A 180 10.50 -7.61 -15.45
C ILE A 180 9.71 -8.82 -15.98
N GLY A 181 8.37 -8.73 -15.98
CA GLY A 181 7.49 -9.76 -16.55
C GLY A 181 7.08 -10.90 -15.61
N LYS A 182 7.58 -10.95 -14.37
CA LYS A 182 7.07 -11.86 -13.34
C LYS A 182 6.06 -11.15 -12.44
N THR A 183 4.90 -10.80 -12.99
CA THR A 183 3.75 -10.45 -12.15
C THR A 183 3.27 -11.74 -11.48
N LYS A 184 3.44 -11.88 -10.16
CA LYS A 184 2.80 -12.98 -9.42
C LYS A 184 1.29 -12.84 -9.63
N LYS A 185 0.71 -13.81 -10.33
CA LYS A 185 -0.74 -14.04 -10.41
C LYS A 185 -1.31 -14.26 -9.01
#